data_AF-A0A7W1LMF9-F1
#
_entry.id   AF-A0A7W1LMF9-F1
#
_cell.length_a   1.000
_cell.length_b   1.000
_cell.length_c   1.000
_cell.angle_alpha   90.00
_cell.angle_beta   90.00
_cell.angle_gamma   90.00
#
_symmetry.space_group_name_H-M   'P 1'
#
loop_
_entity.id
_entity.type
_entity.pdbx_description
1 polymer ?
#
loop_
_entity_poly.entity_id
_entity_poly.type
_entity_poly.pdbx_seq_one_letter_code
_entity_poly.pdbx_strand_id
1 'polypeptide(L)' 'MIAHRPAGISASCSARAGYPSAHRLDLVEELHGRQIADPYRWLETADSTATRQWVAAQEGLFSSVSSTWESQSGF' A
#
# COMPACT_ATOMS: atom_id res chain seq x y z
N MET A 1 19.08 31.96 -31.40
CA MET A 1 18.49 32.43 -30.13
C MET A 1 17.78 31.26 -29.48
N ILE A 2 18.44 30.64 -28.51
CA ILE A 2 17.92 29.52 -27.72
C ILE A 2 17.11 30.12 -26.59
N ALA A 3 15.84 29.74 -26.46
CA ALA A 3 15.05 29.97 -25.24
C ALA A 3 14.71 28.60 -24.66
N HIS A 4 15.54 28.14 -23.73
CA HIS A 4 15.21 27.02 -22.87
C HIS A 4 14.12 27.50 -21.90
N ARG A 5 12.91 26.96 -22.03
CA ARG A 5 11.85 27.20 -21.05
C ARG A 5 12.12 26.25 -19.87
N PRO A 6 12.52 26.71 -18.67
CA PRO A 6 12.60 25.82 -17.53
C PRO A 6 11.16 25.50 -17.12
N ALA A 7 10.66 24.32 -17.50
CA ALA A 7 9.47 23.78 -16.89
C ALA A 7 9.82 23.50 -15.42
N GLY A 8 9.33 24.35 -14.52
CA GLY A 8 9.43 24.11 -13.09
C GLY A 8 8.85 22.74 -12.77
N ILE A 9 9.63 21.91 -12.10
CA ILE A 9 9.14 20.67 -11.52
C ILE A 9 8.19 21.10 -10.40
N SER A 10 6.89 21.08 -10.70
CA SER A 10 5.88 21.16 -9.65
C SER A 10 5.86 19.79 -8.99
N ALA A 11 6.63 19.65 -7.90
CA ALA A 11 6.52 18.51 -7.01
C ALA A 11 5.16 18.58 -6.32
N SER A 12 4.13 17.99 -6.93
CA SER A 12 2.88 17.73 -6.22
C SER A 12 3.18 16.66 -5.19
N CYS A 13 3.14 17.03 -3.91
CA CYS A 13 3.14 16.07 -2.82
C CYS A 13 1.79 15.33 -2.91
N SER A 14 1.76 14.24 -3.68
CA SER A 14 0.59 13.37 -3.78
C SER A 14 0.13 13.06 -2.35
N ALA A 15 -1.15 13.32 -2.08
CA ALA A 15 -1.75 13.18 -0.76
C ALA A 15 -1.29 11.86 -0.15
N ARG A 16 -0.86 11.88 1.12
CA ARG A 16 -0.46 10.68 1.86
C ARG A 16 -1.59 9.67 1.72
N ALA A 17 -1.39 8.69 0.84
CA ALA A 17 -2.41 7.70 0.52
C ALA A 17 -2.89 7.14 1.86
N GLY A 18 -4.17 7.31 2.17
CA GLY A 18 -4.75 6.90 3.43
C GLY A 18 -4.74 5.38 3.47
N TYR A 19 -3.62 4.78 3.90
CA TYR A 19 -3.50 3.33 3.97
C TYR A 19 -4.58 2.77 4.89
N PRO A 20 -5.25 1.69 4.48
CA PRO A 20 -6.27 1.08 5.31
C PRO A 20 -5.64 0.52 6.58
N SER A 21 -6.33 0.72 7.70
CA SER A 21 -5.88 0.23 9.00
C SER A 21 -5.78 -1.29 8.99
N ALA A 22 -4.58 -1.82 9.26
CA ALA A 22 -4.34 -3.23 9.49
C ALA A 22 -4.29 -3.49 11.00
N HIS A 23 -5.18 -4.34 11.51
CA HIS A 23 -5.13 -4.73 12.92
C HIS A 23 -3.82 -5.47 13.21
N ARG A 24 -3.18 -5.14 14.34
CA ARG A 24 -1.95 -5.79 14.81
C ARG A 24 -2.29 -6.65 16.00
N LEU A 25 -1.87 -7.91 15.95
CA LEU A 25 -1.92 -8.82 17.07
C LEU A 25 -0.65 -8.70 17.91
N ASP A 26 -0.76 -8.95 19.21
CA ASP A 26 0.40 -9.14 20.10
C ASP A 26 0.95 -10.59 20.01
N LEU A 27 0.88 -11.20 18.83
CA LEU A 27 1.30 -12.57 18.58
C LEU A 27 2.83 -12.64 18.47
N VAL A 28 3.45 -13.43 19.33
CA VAL A 28 4.88 -13.73 19.33
C VAL A 28 5.07 -15.23 19.42
N GLU A 29 5.89 -15.79 18.53
CA GLU A 29 6.20 -17.21 18.49
C GLU A 29 7.69 -17.45 18.74
N GLU A 30 8.01 -18.60 19.33
CA GLU A 30 9.39 -19.05 19.49
C GLU A 30 9.80 -19.92 18.30
N LEU A 31 10.68 -19.39 17.44
CA LEU A 31 11.20 -20.10 16.28
C LEU A 31 12.70 -20.31 16.42
N HIS A 32 13.11 -21.56 16.63
CA HIS A 32 14.51 -21.96 16.85
C HIS A 32 15.15 -21.23 18.05
N GLY A 33 14.44 -21.16 19.18
CA GLY A 33 14.90 -20.47 20.38
C GLY A 33 14.88 -18.93 20.30
N ARG A 34 14.19 -18.36 19.30
CA ARG A 34 14.08 -16.91 19.10
C ARG A 34 12.63 -16.46 19.11
N GLN A 35 12.32 -15.44 19.90
CA GLN A 35 11.01 -14.78 19.90
C GLN A 35 10.85 -13.92 18.64
N ILE A 36 9.87 -14.24 17.80
CA ILE A 36 9.55 -13.52 16.57
C ILE A 36 8.10 -13.07 16.63
N ALA A 37 7.87 -11.75 16.56
CA ALA A 37 6.53 -11.18 16.53
C ALA A 37 5.94 -11.28 15.12
N ASP A 38 4.74 -11.86 15.01
CA ASP A 38 3.95 -11.90 13.78
C ASP A 38 2.60 -11.20 14.00
N PRO A 39 2.58 -9.85 13.97
CA PRO A 39 1.36 -9.10 14.24
C PRO A 39 0.30 -9.23 13.15
N TYR A 40 0.61 -9.80 11.98
CA TYR A 40 -0.28 -9.86 10.83
C TYR A 40 -0.61 -11.29 10.38
N ARG A 41 -0.34 -12.31 11.21
CA ARG A 41 -0.71 -13.72 10.98
C ARG A 41 -2.13 -13.93 10.46
N TRP A 42 -3.08 -13.09 10.89
CA TRP A 42 -4.47 -13.18 10.45
C TRP A 42 -4.65 -12.98 8.93
N LEU A 43 -3.75 -12.27 8.25
CA LEU A 43 -3.76 -12.09 6.80
C LEU A 43 -3.48 -13.39 6.03
N GLU A 44 -2.86 -14.40 6.66
CA GLU A 44 -2.58 -15.69 6.02
C GLU A 44 -3.86 -16.51 5.78
N THR A 45 -4.94 -16.22 6.48
CA THR A 45 -6.26 -16.84 6.24
C THR A 45 -7.02 -16.03 5.20
N ALA A 46 -6.82 -16.34 3.91
CA ALA A 46 -7.39 -15.58 2.79
C ALA A 46 -8.92 -15.44 2.84
N ASP A 47 -9.64 -16.50 3.25
CA ASP A 47 -11.11 -16.52 3.27
C ASP A 47 -11.73 -15.84 4.50
N SER A 48 -10.91 -15.40 5.47
CA SER A 48 -11.41 -14.75 6.66
C SER A 48 -12.11 -13.43 6.30
N THR A 49 -13.16 -13.07 7.04
CA THR A 49 -13.87 -11.80 6.83
C THR A 49 -12.94 -10.60 7.01
N ALA A 50 -12.02 -10.65 7.99
CA ALA A 50 -11.06 -9.60 8.23
C ALA A 50 -10.11 -9.42 7.03
N THR A 51 -9.54 -10.52 6.51
CA THR A 51 -8.62 -10.49 5.37
C THR A 51 -9.30 -9.93 4.13
N ARG A 52 -10.52 -10.40 3.82
CA ARG A 52 -11.30 -9.89 2.69
C ARG A 52 -11.62 -8.40 2.81
N GLN A 53 -11.96 -7.93 4.01
CA GLN A 53 -12.22 -6.50 4.24
C GLN A 53 -10.97 -5.65 4.02
N TRP A 54 -9.82 -6.10 4.53
CA TRP A 54 -8.58 -5.36 4.38
C TRP A 54 -8.09 -5.35 2.92
N VAL A 55 -8.17 -6.49 2.22
CA VAL A 55 -7.87 -6.58 0.79
C VAL A 55 -8.76 -5.64 -0.01
N ALA A 56 -10.07 -5.64 0.23
CA ALA A 56 -10.99 -4.72 -0.47
C ALA A 56 -10.63 -3.23 -0.25
N ALA A 57 -10.17 -2.88 0.96
CA ALA A 57 -9.73 -1.52 1.25
C ALA A 57 -8.40 -1.16 0.54
N GLN A 58 -7.47 -2.11 0.43
CA GLN A 58 -6.23 -1.95 -0.34
C GLN A 58 -6.51 -1.84 -1.84
N GLU A 59 -7.42 -2.66 -2.39
CA GLU A 59 -7.87 -2.58 -3.78
C GLU A 59 -8.49 -1.21 -4.08
N GLY A 60 -9.32 -0.68 -3.18
CA GLY A 60 -9.88 0.67 -3.31
C GLY A 60 -8.80 1.75 -3.36
N LEU A 61 -7.78 1.64 -2.50
CA LEU A 61 -6.63 2.54 -2.51
C LEU A 61 -5.82 2.41 -3.81
N PHE A 62 -5.54 1.18 -4.23
CA PHE A 62 -4.80 0.90 -5.46
C PHE A 62 -5.52 1.45 -6.69
N SER A 63 -6.83 1.24 -6.80
CA SER A 63 -7.65 1.79 -7.87
C SER A 63 -7.61 3.33 -7.88
N SER A 64 -7.71 3.96 -6.71
CA SER A 64 -7.62 5.42 -6.59
C SER A 64 -6.25 5.93 -7.06
N VAL A 65 -5.15 5.31 -6.62
CA VAL A 65 -3.80 5.76 -6.96
C VAL A 65 -3.47 5.46 -8.43
N SER A 66 -3.77 4.27 -8.91
CA SER A 66 -3.47 3.87 -10.30
C SER A 66 -4.24 4.70 -11.33
N SER A 67 -5.42 5.22 -10.98
CA SER A 67 -6.15 6.17 -11.85
C SER A 67 -5.40 7.49 -12.10
N THR A 68 -4.45 7.83 -11.23
CA THR A 68 -3.62 9.05 -11.36
C THR A 68 -2.35 8.82 -12.17
N TRP A 69 -2.02 7.56 -12.47
CA TRP A 69 -0.86 7.24 -13.30
C TRP A 69 -1.22 7.54 -14.75
N GLU A 70 -0.61 8.58 -15.34
CA GLU A 70 -0.79 8.88 -16.76
C GLU A 70 -0.48 7.63 -17.60
N SER A 71 -1.44 7.29 -18.48
CA SER A 71 -1.39 6.24 -19.50
C SER A 71 -0.29 5.18 -19.31
N GLN A 72 -0.57 4.10 -18.59
CA GLN A 72 0.10 2.80 -18.86
C GLN A 72 -0.40 2.18 -20.18
N SER A 73 -0.71 3.00 -21.19
CA SER A 73 -1.17 2.59 -22.51
C SER A 73 0.04 2.55 -23.43
N GLY A 74 0.88 1.53 -23.24
CA GLY A 74 2.11 1.37 -24.00
C GLY A 74 2.85 0.11 -23.60
N PHE A 75 2.20 -1.04 -23.73
CA PHE A 75 2.84 -2.36 -23.84
C PHE A 75 2.19 -3.12 -24.98
#